data_AF-A0A4Z2IHK5-F1
#
_entry.id   AF-A0A4Z2IHK5-F1
#
_cell.length_a   1.000
_cell.length_b   1.000
_cell.length_c   1.000
_cell.angle_alpha   90.00
_cell.angle_beta   90.00
_cell.angle_gamma   90.00
#
_symmetry.space_group_name_H-M   'P 1'
#
loop_
_entity.id
_entity.type
_entity.pdbx_description
1 polymer ?
#
loop_
_entity_poly.entity_id
_entity_poly.type
_entity_poly.pdbx_seq_one_letter_code
_entity_poly.pdbx_strand_id
1 'polypeptide(L)'
;MRRFKKLPQIHRDPGEPSGRLPPDRTEACGSRGAEQDLWEETSPDAAASLAPSDGNEFYPLAGGGRETQGLLYPSPLFPLLSNEVVTARRQIQASVEQAMGHCRRDNLWRRLFHGEHLDKLKLTKLSFSELEELLEAVQSRSVGEIDPQLDCFLTMSPAWYQSLVKVLLNRFPQSCRHFDDNGIQYLAVLNQKFTDCFVLVFLDAQAGKTSLKVVFREPLPSQQPAGSSPPPQLVSMYHHLESVINTACYNLWTGLL
;
A
#
# COMPACT_ATOMS: atom_id res chain seq x y z
N MET A 1 -24.33 -3.63 -40.19
CA MET A 1 -23.46 -2.46 -39.97
C MET A 1 -24.27 -1.30 -39.39
N ARG A 2 -24.26 -1.13 -38.05
CA ARG A 2 -24.98 -0.03 -37.38
C ARG A 2 -24.03 1.16 -37.24
N ARG A 3 -24.42 2.30 -37.83
CA ARG A 3 -23.64 3.55 -37.88
C ARG A 3 -23.70 4.28 -36.53
N PHE A 4 -22.54 4.66 -35.99
CA PHE A 4 -22.42 5.55 -34.83
C PHE A 4 -22.86 6.98 -35.19
N LYS A 5 -23.74 7.57 -34.39
CA LYS A 5 -24.14 8.99 -34.49
C LYS A 5 -23.10 9.86 -33.77
N LYS A 6 -22.58 10.88 -34.47
CA LYS A 6 -21.70 11.94 -33.94
C LYS A 6 -22.43 12.77 -32.88
N LEU A 7 -21.72 13.08 -31.79
CA LEU A 7 -22.13 14.08 -30.79
C LEU A 7 -21.92 15.51 -31.34
N PRO A 8 -22.76 16.50 -30.97
CA PRO A 8 -22.68 17.86 -31.49
C PRO A 8 -21.52 18.68 -30.87
N GLN A 9 -20.91 19.52 -31.69
CA GLN A 9 -19.87 20.49 -31.31
C GLN A 9 -20.48 21.66 -30.55
N ILE A 10 -19.88 21.99 -29.41
CA ILE A 10 -20.25 23.16 -28.60
C ILE A 10 -19.73 24.42 -29.30
N HIS A 11 -20.66 25.35 -29.50
CA HIS A 11 -20.54 26.65 -30.13
C HIS A 11 -19.47 27.55 -29.46
N ARG A 12 -18.62 28.20 -30.25
CA ARG A 12 -17.64 29.22 -29.82
C ARG A 12 -17.94 30.53 -30.56
N ASP A 13 -18.27 31.57 -29.81
CA ASP A 13 -18.62 32.91 -30.32
C ASP A 13 -17.41 33.63 -30.97
N PRO A 14 -17.59 34.35 -32.10
CA PRO A 14 -16.53 35.11 -32.76
C PRO A 14 -16.60 36.60 -32.41
N GLY A 15 -15.49 37.13 -31.90
CA GLY A 15 -15.30 38.56 -31.69
C GLY A 15 -13.81 38.90 -31.60
N GLU A 16 -13.12 38.87 -32.74
CA GLU A 16 -11.80 39.51 -32.89
C GLU A 16 -11.97 41.04 -33.10
N PRO A 17 -10.89 41.84 -32.99
CA PRO A 17 -10.12 42.05 -34.21
C PRO A 17 -8.58 42.04 -34.03
N SER A 18 -7.95 41.31 -34.95
CA SER A 18 -6.73 41.68 -35.71
C SER A 18 -5.41 41.95 -35.00
N GLY A 19 -4.39 41.17 -35.42
CA GLY A 19 -3.00 41.66 -35.43
C GLY A 19 -1.89 40.64 -35.72
N ARG A 20 -1.69 40.27 -37.01
CA ARG A 20 -0.44 39.84 -37.68
C ARG A 20 0.49 38.76 -37.05
N LEU A 21 0.73 37.71 -37.84
CA LEU A 21 1.91 36.78 -37.80
C LEU A 21 3.02 37.27 -38.77
N PRO A 22 4.21 36.62 -38.89
CA PRO A 22 5.24 36.21 -37.90
C PRO A 22 6.66 36.69 -38.38
N PRO A 23 7.85 36.24 -37.90
CA PRO A 23 8.37 34.88 -38.15
C PRO A 23 9.28 34.27 -37.05
N ASP A 24 9.53 32.99 -37.29
CA ASP A 24 10.38 31.99 -36.63
C ASP A 24 11.87 32.40 -36.51
N ARG A 25 12.48 32.29 -35.32
CA ARG A 25 13.94 32.03 -35.15
C ARG A 25 14.43 31.82 -33.71
N THR A 26 15.14 30.70 -33.55
CA THR A 26 16.34 30.43 -32.74
C THR A 26 16.26 30.13 -31.24
N GLU A 27 16.99 29.06 -30.93
CA GLU A 27 17.43 28.48 -29.66
C GLU A 27 18.06 29.49 -28.69
N ALA A 28 17.89 29.27 -27.38
CA ALA A 28 18.97 29.06 -26.42
C ALA A 28 18.53 29.30 -24.96
N CYS A 29 19.25 28.60 -24.09
CA CYS A 29 19.14 28.47 -22.66
C CYS A 29 19.29 29.79 -21.86
N GLY A 30 18.60 29.87 -20.72
CA GLY A 30 19.14 30.41 -19.47
C GLY A 30 18.79 31.86 -19.11
N SER A 31 17.97 32.04 -18.07
CA SER A 31 18.31 32.78 -16.84
C SER A 31 17.07 33.23 -16.05
N ARG A 32 17.06 32.85 -14.76
CA ARG A 32 16.90 33.72 -13.58
C ARG A 32 15.78 34.79 -13.54
N GLY A 33 14.96 34.71 -12.48
CA GLY A 33 14.12 35.81 -11.96
C GLY A 33 12.87 35.22 -11.31
N ALA A 34 12.85 34.97 -10.00
CA ALA A 34 12.51 35.93 -8.94
C ALA A 34 10.98 36.07 -8.78
N GLU A 35 10.44 35.38 -7.76
CA GLU A 35 9.25 35.78 -7.03
C GLU A 35 9.40 35.23 -5.60
N GLN A 36 9.72 36.15 -4.69
CA GLN A 36 9.63 36.02 -3.24
C GLN A 36 8.16 36.24 -2.85
N ASP A 37 7.63 35.44 -1.92
CA ASP A 37 6.63 35.88 -0.95
C ASP A 37 6.83 35.02 0.33
N LEU A 38 7.27 35.54 1.47
CA LEU A 38 6.69 36.52 2.41
C LEU A 38 6.03 35.82 3.62
N TRP A 39 6.86 35.35 4.56
CA TRP A 39 6.54 35.23 5.99
C TRP A 39 7.80 34.87 6.78
N GLU A 40 8.52 35.90 7.23
CA GLU A 40 9.55 35.75 8.27
C GLU A 40 8.87 35.71 9.64
N GLU A 41 8.90 34.54 10.28
CA GLU A 41 8.63 34.37 11.72
C GLU A 41 9.91 34.67 12.49
N THR A 42 9.97 35.85 13.11
CA THR A 42 11.06 36.28 13.99
C THR A 42 10.88 35.68 15.39
N SER A 43 11.90 34.95 15.85
CA SER A 43 12.03 34.42 17.21
C SER A 43 12.13 35.55 18.26
N PRO A 44 11.60 35.37 19.50
CA PRO A 44 11.78 36.35 20.55
C PRO A 44 12.92 35.94 21.50
N ASP A 45 13.99 36.73 21.53
CA ASP A 45 14.93 36.76 22.65
C ASP A 45 15.12 38.21 23.11
N ALA A 46 15.04 38.39 24.43
CA ALA A 46 15.49 39.52 25.24
C ALA A 46 15.00 40.95 24.91
N ALA A 47 14.08 41.47 25.73
CA ALA A 47 14.13 42.88 26.16
C ALA A 47 13.40 43.05 27.51
N ALA A 48 14.19 43.17 28.57
CA ALA A 48 13.77 43.67 29.87
C ALA A 48 13.64 45.20 29.84
N SER A 49 12.85 45.70 30.79
CA SER A 49 12.77 47.08 31.30
C SER A 49 12.05 48.12 30.43
N LEU A 50 10.87 48.56 30.89
CA LEU A 50 10.63 49.87 31.52
C LEU A 50 9.11 50.12 31.63
N ALA A 51 8.62 50.29 32.86
CA ALA A 51 7.33 50.93 33.13
C ALA A 51 7.49 52.46 33.13
N PRO A 52 6.39 53.21 32.95
CA PRO A 52 5.93 54.00 34.08
C PRO A 52 4.40 54.01 34.31
N SER A 53 4.06 54.14 35.61
CA SER A 53 2.93 54.84 36.25
C SER A 53 2.05 55.73 35.35
N ASP A 54 0.77 55.95 35.56
CA ASP A 54 0.01 56.12 36.81
C ASP A 54 -1.51 56.15 36.47
N GLY A 55 -2.38 55.83 37.43
CA GLY A 55 -3.83 55.88 37.26
C GLY A 55 -4.64 55.22 38.38
N ASN A 56 -4.64 55.85 39.56
CA ASN A 56 -5.64 55.82 40.65
C ASN A 56 -7.07 55.37 40.25
N GLU A 57 -7.97 54.83 41.08
CA GLU A 57 -8.08 54.44 42.49
C GLU A 57 -9.50 53.83 42.61
N PHE A 58 -9.69 52.67 43.23
CA PHE A 58 -10.99 52.35 43.87
C PHE A 58 -10.83 51.33 45.02
N TYR A 59 -10.67 51.90 46.22
CA TYR A 59 -10.79 51.40 47.60
C TYR A 59 -9.84 50.30 48.15
N PRO A 60 -9.23 50.53 49.34
CA PRO A 60 -8.32 49.58 49.99
C PRO A 60 -8.90 48.88 51.25
N LEU A 61 -8.17 47.82 51.66
CA LEU A 61 -8.09 47.17 53.00
C LEU A 61 -9.28 46.25 53.42
N ALA A 62 -9.10 45.07 54.01
CA ALA A 62 -7.94 44.40 54.62
C ALA A 62 -8.22 42.88 54.79
N GLY A 63 -7.18 42.06 54.88
CA GLY A 63 -7.26 40.83 55.68
C GLY A 63 -6.45 39.62 55.18
N GLY A 64 -5.18 39.54 55.59
CA GLY A 64 -4.56 38.34 56.15
C GLY A 64 -4.40 37.11 55.25
N GLY A 65 -3.16 36.81 54.89
CA GLY A 65 -2.79 35.64 54.10
C GLY A 65 -3.17 34.30 54.71
N ARG A 66 -3.36 33.32 53.82
CA ARG A 66 -3.07 31.92 54.08
C ARG A 66 -2.81 31.23 52.75
N GLU A 67 -1.67 30.58 52.69
CA GLU A 67 -1.16 29.77 51.61
C GLU A 67 -2.28 28.96 50.97
N THR A 68 -2.57 29.25 49.70
CA THR A 68 -3.38 28.38 48.86
C THR A 68 -2.58 27.10 48.66
N GLN A 69 -2.85 26.11 49.52
CA GLN A 69 -2.62 24.72 49.20
C GLN A 69 -3.23 24.50 47.81
N GLY A 70 -2.35 24.33 46.83
CA GLY A 70 -2.72 24.07 45.45
C GLY A 70 -3.73 22.93 45.46
N LEU A 71 -4.95 23.27 45.05
CA LEU A 71 -6.03 22.35 44.78
C LEU A 71 -5.57 21.42 43.66
N LEU A 72 -4.79 20.39 44.00
CA LEU A 72 -4.80 19.15 43.26
C LEU A 72 -6.20 18.60 43.49
N TYR A 73 -7.08 18.85 42.52
CA TYR A 73 -8.38 18.21 42.43
C TYR A 73 -8.24 16.99 41.49
N PRO A 74 -7.77 15.82 41.95
CA PRO A 74 -7.92 14.60 41.18
C PRO A 74 -9.30 14.03 41.51
N SER A 75 -10.35 14.63 40.96
CA SER A 75 -11.67 13.97 40.94
C SER A 75 -12.34 14.31 39.62
N PRO A 76 -12.77 13.28 38.85
CA PRO A 76 -13.21 13.50 37.49
C PRO A 76 -14.53 14.24 37.56
N LEU A 77 -14.56 15.46 37.01
CA LEU A 77 -15.78 16.28 37.02
C LEU A 77 -16.97 15.58 36.36
N PHE A 78 -16.74 14.49 35.61
CA PHE A 78 -17.79 13.68 34.99
C PHE A 78 -17.31 12.22 34.82
N PRO A 79 -17.61 11.30 35.77
CA PRO A 79 -17.19 9.91 35.69
C PRO A 79 -17.66 9.20 34.41
N LEU A 80 -18.86 9.52 33.92
CA LEU A 80 -19.37 8.99 32.66
C LEU A 80 -18.55 9.47 31.45
N LEU A 81 -18.14 10.74 31.41
CA LEU A 81 -17.24 11.25 30.37
C LEU A 81 -15.84 10.62 30.47
N SER A 82 -15.36 10.28 31.67
CA SER A 82 -14.06 9.61 31.79
C SER A 82 -14.06 8.21 31.14
N ASN A 83 -15.16 7.46 31.25
CA ASN A 83 -15.28 6.16 30.60
C ASN A 83 -15.38 6.28 29.07
N GLU A 84 -16.12 7.27 28.57
CA GLU A 84 -16.19 7.59 27.14
C GLU A 84 -14.83 8.03 26.59
N VAL A 85 -14.09 8.87 27.32
CA VAL A 85 -12.73 9.29 26.95
C VAL A 85 -11.77 8.10 26.89
N VAL A 86 -11.84 7.17 27.87
CA VAL A 86 -11.02 5.95 27.86
C VAL A 86 -11.39 5.05 26.68
N THR A 87 -12.69 4.89 26.41
CA THR A 87 -13.19 4.07 25.30
C THR A 87 -12.76 4.66 23.96
N ALA A 88 -12.94 5.97 23.76
CA ALA A 88 -12.50 6.69 22.57
C ALA A 88 -10.99 6.59 22.38
N ARG A 89 -10.20 6.77 23.44
CA ARG A 89 -8.73 6.62 23.38
C ARG A 89 -8.34 5.20 22.96
N ARG A 90 -8.97 4.19 23.53
CA ARG A 90 -8.69 2.77 23.21
C ARG A 90 -9.08 2.46 21.76
N GLN A 91 -10.19 3.01 21.27
CA GLN A 91 -10.63 2.86 19.88
C GLN A 91 -9.68 3.54 18.89
N ILE A 92 -9.24 4.76 19.19
CA ILE A 92 -8.26 5.49 18.35
C ILE A 92 -6.95 4.71 18.32
N GLN A 93 -6.46 4.25 19.48
CA GLN A 93 -5.23 3.47 19.56
C GLN A 93 -5.32 2.18 18.72
N ALA A 94 -6.39 1.42 18.86
CA ALA A 94 -6.61 0.20 18.07
C ALA A 94 -6.67 0.50 16.55
N SER A 95 -7.34 1.59 16.16
CA SER A 95 -7.42 2.04 14.76
C SER A 95 -6.04 2.41 14.19
N VAL A 96 -5.23 3.14 14.96
CA VAL A 96 -3.87 3.51 14.55
C VAL A 96 -2.98 2.26 14.43
N GLU A 97 -3.03 1.35 15.41
CA GLU A 97 -2.30 0.07 15.36
C GLU A 97 -2.67 -0.75 14.12
N GLN A 98 -3.97 -0.85 13.82
CA GLN A 98 -4.45 -1.52 12.61
C GLN A 98 -3.95 -0.81 11.33
N ALA A 99 -4.02 0.53 11.28
CA ALA A 99 -3.56 1.33 10.15
C ALA A 99 -2.05 1.19 9.93
N MET A 100 -1.25 1.10 11.00
CA MET A 100 0.19 0.82 10.91
C MET A 100 0.45 -0.55 10.27
N GLY A 101 -0.29 -1.58 10.69
CA GLY A 101 -0.21 -2.93 10.09
C GLY A 101 -0.55 -2.92 8.60
N HIS A 102 -1.65 -2.26 8.22
CA HIS A 102 -2.03 -2.10 6.81
C HIS A 102 -0.98 -1.35 5.99
N CYS A 103 -0.43 -0.26 6.53
CA CYS A 103 0.65 0.49 5.88
C CYS A 103 1.91 -0.36 5.66
N ARG A 104 2.28 -1.17 6.66
CA ARG A 104 3.43 -2.07 6.59
C ARG A 104 3.21 -3.14 5.52
N ARG A 105 2.08 -3.85 5.56
CA ARG A 105 1.67 -4.83 4.55
C ARG A 105 1.70 -4.23 3.13
N ASP A 106 1.11 -3.06 2.95
CA ASP A 106 1.06 -2.38 1.65
C ASP A 106 2.43 -1.94 1.14
N ASN A 107 3.35 -1.55 2.04
CA ASN A 107 4.73 -1.23 1.68
C ASN A 107 5.47 -2.47 1.16
N LEU A 108 5.39 -3.58 1.90
CA LEU A 108 6.00 -4.85 1.54
C LEU A 108 5.42 -5.38 0.22
N TRP A 109 4.10 -5.34 0.07
CA TRP A 109 3.41 -5.73 -1.16
C TRP A 109 3.87 -4.90 -2.36
N ARG A 110 3.96 -3.57 -2.21
CA ARG A 110 4.43 -2.68 -3.29
C ARG A 110 5.87 -3.00 -3.70
N ARG A 111 6.76 -3.26 -2.73
CA ARG A 111 8.16 -3.66 -2.96
C ARG A 111 8.27 -5.02 -3.64
N LEU A 112 7.41 -5.98 -3.31
CA LEU A 112 7.36 -7.27 -4.00
C LEU A 112 7.08 -7.09 -5.50
N PHE A 113 6.08 -6.27 -5.85
CA PHE A 113 5.69 -6.05 -7.25
C PHE A 113 6.66 -5.15 -8.02
N HIS A 114 7.16 -4.08 -7.40
CA HIS A 114 7.85 -3.00 -8.13
C HIS A 114 9.30 -2.75 -7.70
N GLY A 115 9.82 -3.51 -6.72
CA GLY A 115 11.12 -3.26 -6.10
C GLY A 115 12.32 -3.30 -7.05
N GLU A 116 12.23 -3.98 -8.20
CA GLU A 116 13.34 -4.08 -9.16
C GLU A 116 13.28 -3.05 -10.31
N HIS A 117 12.16 -2.32 -10.48
CA HIS A 117 11.94 -1.46 -11.67
C HIS A 117 11.55 0.00 -11.37
N LEU A 118 11.40 0.41 -10.10
CA LEU A 118 11.11 1.79 -9.74
C LEU A 118 12.40 2.60 -9.47
N ASP A 119 13.14 2.90 -10.54
CA ASP A 119 14.36 3.72 -10.52
C ASP A 119 14.17 5.10 -9.85
N LYS A 120 12.93 5.60 -9.78
CA LYS A 120 12.60 6.90 -9.19
C LYS A 120 12.53 6.90 -7.65
N LEU A 121 12.36 5.73 -7.02
CA LEU A 121 12.13 5.63 -5.57
C LEU A 121 13.19 4.80 -4.82
N LYS A 122 14.18 4.24 -5.52
CA LYS A 122 15.23 3.37 -4.92
C LYS A 122 14.64 2.32 -3.95
N LEU A 123 13.50 1.71 -4.34
CA LEU A 123 12.90 0.68 -3.50
C LEU A 123 13.88 -0.49 -3.43
N THR A 124 14.27 -0.87 -2.22
CA THR A 124 15.14 -2.02 -2.01
C THR A 124 14.37 -3.30 -2.31
N LYS A 125 15.07 -4.29 -2.86
CA LYS A 125 14.57 -5.65 -3.00
C LYS A 125 14.03 -6.13 -1.64
N LEU A 126 12.89 -6.82 -1.66
CA LEU A 126 12.31 -7.43 -0.47
C LEU A 126 13.29 -8.50 0.05
N SER A 127 13.54 -8.54 1.35
CA SER A 127 14.32 -9.63 1.97
C SER A 127 13.46 -10.87 2.25
N PHE A 128 14.09 -12.00 2.60
CA PHE A 128 13.39 -13.25 2.92
C PHE A 128 12.46 -13.08 4.13
N SER A 129 12.97 -12.53 5.24
CA SER A 129 12.18 -12.29 6.46
C SER A 129 11.03 -11.31 6.24
N GLU A 130 11.22 -10.31 5.37
CA GLU A 130 10.15 -9.38 4.97
C GLU A 130 9.07 -10.04 4.11
N LEU A 131 9.41 -11.08 3.33
CA LEU A 131 8.41 -11.88 2.64
C LEU A 131 7.58 -12.68 3.63
N GLU A 132 8.20 -13.34 4.60
CA GLU A 132 7.48 -14.08 5.64
C GLU A 132 6.55 -13.14 6.43
N GLU A 133 7.04 -11.96 6.83
CA GLU A 133 6.21 -10.94 7.47
C GLU A 133 5.00 -10.56 6.60
N LEU A 134 5.20 -10.41 5.29
CA LEU A 134 4.11 -10.14 4.36
C LEU A 134 3.11 -11.30 4.33
N LEU A 135 3.59 -12.55 4.24
CA LEU A 135 2.76 -13.74 4.16
C LEU A 135 1.89 -13.96 5.41
N GLU A 136 2.38 -13.55 6.58
CA GLU A 136 1.60 -13.56 7.83
C GLU A 136 0.52 -12.46 7.88
N ALA A 137 0.71 -11.36 7.15
CA ALA A 137 -0.21 -10.23 7.10
C ALA A 137 -1.28 -10.31 6.00
N VAL A 138 -1.24 -11.35 5.15
CA VAL A 138 -2.12 -11.51 3.97
C VAL A 138 -2.83 -12.86 3.99
N GLN A 139 -3.90 -12.98 3.21
CA GLN A 139 -4.63 -14.25 3.11
C GLN A 139 -4.06 -15.11 1.98
N SER A 140 -3.86 -16.39 2.25
CA SER A 140 -3.50 -17.38 1.23
C SER A 140 -4.56 -18.48 1.14
N ARG A 141 -4.77 -19.00 -0.05
CA ARG A 141 -5.61 -20.18 -0.32
C ARG A 141 -4.82 -21.21 -1.11
N SER A 142 -4.96 -22.48 -0.74
CA SER A 142 -4.38 -23.58 -1.51
C SER A 142 -5.01 -23.63 -2.90
N VAL A 143 -4.26 -24.03 -3.92
CA VAL A 143 -4.86 -24.19 -5.27
C VAL A 143 -5.99 -25.22 -5.29
N GLY A 144 -5.92 -26.24 -4.44
CA GLY A 144 -6.99 -27.24 -4.26
C GLY A 144 -8.28 -26.67 -3.65
N GLU A 145 -8.16 -25.64 -2.81
CA GLU A 145 -9.33 -24.93 -2.25
C GLU A 145 -10.01 -24.01 -3.28
N ILE A 146 -9.25 -23.59 -4.31
CA ILE A 146 -9.76 -22.78 -5.41
C ILE A 146 -10.43 -23.68 -6.45
N ASP A 147 -9.76 -24.77 -6.82
CA ASP A 147 -10.28 -25.80 -7.72
C ASP A 147 -9.73 -27.18 -7.29
N PRO A 148 -10.59 -28.12 -6.85
CA PRO A 148 -10.18 -29.45 -6.43
C PRO A 148 -9.42 -30.25 -7.51
N GLN A 149 -9.58 -29.93 -8.80
CA GLN A 149 -8.81 -30.58 -9.87
C GLN A 149 -7.30 -30.30 -9.77
N LEU A 150 -6.91 -29.24 -9.06
CA LEU A 150 -5.53 -28.84 -8.85
C LEU A 150 -4.86 -29.57 -7.67
N ASP A 151 -5.57 -30.41 -6.93
CA ASP A 151 -5.03 -31.20 -5.82
C ASP A 151 -3.87 -32.11 -6.25
N CYS A 152 -3.86 -32.54 -7.51
CA CYS A 152 -2.77 -33.36 -8.03
C CYS A 152 -1.40 -32.71 -7.84
N PHE A 153 -1.28 -31.38 -8.00
CA PHE A 153 -0.03 -30.64 -7.81
C PHE A 153 0.44 -30.61 -6.37
N LEU A 154 -0.47 -30.67 -5.40
CA LEU A 154 -0.16 -30.60 -3.96
C LEU A 154 0.50 -31.89 -3.44
N THR A 155 0.32 -32.99 -4.17
CA THR A 155 0.87 -34.31 -3.81
C THR A 155 2.22 -34.62 -4.46
N MET A 156 2.71 -33.70 -5.30
CA MET A 156 3.94 -33.89 -6.06
C MET A 156 5.18 -33.84 -5.15
N SER A 157 6.23 -34.56 -5.55
CA SER A 157 7.46 -34.65 -4.77
C SER A 157 8.22 -33.32 -4.69
N PRO A 158 9.05 -33.09 -3.65
CA PRO A 158 9.93 -31.92 -3.56
C PRO A 158 10.81 -31.71 -4.80
N ALA A 159 11.25 -32.80 -5.45
CA ALA A 159 12.05 -32.73 -6.68
C ALA A 159 11.24 -32.17 -7.88
N TRP A 160 9.95 -32.51 -7.99
CA TRP A 160 9.09 -31.92 -9.01
C TRP A 160 8.91 -30.41 -8.78
N TYR A 161 8.73 -29.99 -7.53
CA TYR A 161 8.66 -28.57 -7.15
C TYR A 161 9.95 -27.82 -7.47
N GLN A 162 11.12 -28.42 -7.21
CA GLN A 162 12.42 -27.86 -7.63
C GLN A 162 12.50 -27.65 -9.16
N SER A 163 12.02 -28.60 -9.95
CA SER A 163 11.94 -28.45 -11.42
C SER A 163 10.97 -27.35 -11.82
N LEU A 164 9.79 -27.32 -11.19
CA LEU A 164 8.76 -26.31 -11.45
C LEU A 164 9.30 -24.89 -11.22
N VAL A 165 10.01 -24.65 -10.13
CA VAL A 165 10.63 -23.35 -9.82
C VAL A 165 11.52 -22.88 -10.97
N LYS A 166 12.37 -23.77 -11.51
CA LYS A 166 13.25 -23.45 -12.65
C LYS A 166 12.47 -23.13 -13.92
N VAL A 167 11.46 -23.93 -14.25
CA VAL A 167 10.63 -23.72 -15.43
C VAL A 167 9.85 -22.40 -15.34
N LEU A 168 9.30 -22.07 -14.17
CA LEU A 168 8.59 -20.82 -13.94
C LEU A 168 9.53 -19.61 -14.07
N LEU A 169 10.73 -19.67 -13.48
CA LEU A 169 11.73 -18.61 -13.61
C LEU A 169 12.11 -18.36 -15.08
N ASN A 170 12.28 -19.43 -15.85
CA ASN A 170 12.60 -19.32 -17.27
C ASN A 170 11.43 -18.77 -18.10
N ARG A 171 10.20 -19.19 -17.79
CA ARG A 171 9.00 -18.77 -18.53
C ARG A 171 8.52 -17.36 -18.16
N PHE A 172 8.80 -16.90 -16.94
CA PHE A 172 8.33 -15.64 -16.37
C PHE A 172 9.45 -14.79 -15.74
N PRO A 173 10.55 -14.50 -16.44
CA PRO A 173 11.75 -13.91 -15.82
C PRO A 173 11.49 -12.55 -15.16
N GLN A 174 10.55 -11.75 -15.70
CA GLN A 174 10.21 -10.43 -15.17
C GLN A 174 9.09 -10.44 -14.12
N SER A 175 8.38 -11.57 -13.99
CA SER A 175 7.22 -11.69 -13.10
C SER A 175 7.49 -12.59 -11.90
N CYS A 176 8.63 -13.28 -11.87
CA CYS A 176 9.03 -14.11 -10.75
C CYS A 176 9.91 -13.33 -9.75
N ARG A 177 9.66 -13.53 -8.45
CA ARG A 177 10.58 -13.15 -7.36
C ARG A 177 10.94 -14.41 -6.59
N HIS A 178 12.22 -14.75 -6.57
CA HIS A 178 12.74 -15.94 -5.89
C HIS A 178 13.49 -15.55 -4.62
N PHE A 179 13.19 -16.27 -3.54
CA PHE A 179 13.76 -16.12 -2.22
C PHE A 179 14.21 -17.49 -1.74
N ASP A 180 15.44 -17.59 -1.26
CA ASP A 180 16.05 -18.82 -0.77
C ASP A 180 16.80 -18.48 0.52
N ASP A 181 16.47 -19.19 1.59
CA ASP A 181 17.18 -19.16 2.86
C ASP A 181 17.35 -20.59 3.39
N ASN A 182 18.60 -21.06 3.45
CA ASN A 182 18.97 -22.34 4.05
C ASN A 182 18.16 -23.57 3.58
N GLY A 183 17.73 -23.60 2.32
CA GLY A 183 16.96 -24.73 1.74
C GLY A 183 15.43 -24.58 1.87
N ILE A 184 14.96 -23.47 2.42
CA ILE A 184 13.57 -23.01 2.31
C ILE A 184 13.49 -22.02 1.16
N GLN A 185 12.60 -22.30 0.21
CA GLN A 185 12.43 -21.53 -1.00
C GLN A 185 11.00 -21.02 -1.13
N TYR A 186 10.89 -19.75 -1.51
CA TYR A 186 9.65 -19.12 -1.96
C TYR A 186 9.84 -18.58 -3.37
N LEU A 187 8.93 -18.94 -4.27
CA LEU A 187 8.81 -18.33 -5.59
C LEU A 187 7.45 -17.67 -5.71
N ALA A 188 7.43 -16.33 -5.76
CA ALA A 188 6.23 -15.56 -6.05
C ALA A 188 6.14 -15.29 -7.56
N VAL A 189 5.07 -15.75 -8.20
CA VAL A 189 4.76 -15.48 -9.62
C VAL A 189 3.68 -14.40 -9.68
N LEU A 190 4.10 -13.20 -10.06
CA LEU A 190 3.32 -11.98 -10.02
C LEU A 190 2.52 -11.77 -11.33
N ASN A 191 1.40 -11.06 -11.25
CA ASN A 191 0.72 -10.55 -12.44
C ASN A 191 0.93 -9.03 -12.54
N GLN A 192 1.63 -8.57 -13.58
CA GLN A 192 1.88 -7.13 -13.78
C GLN A 192 0.60 -6.33 -14.07
N LYS A 193 -0.47 -6.98 -14.57
CA LYS A 193 -1.74 -6.32 -14.87
C LYS A 193 -2.70 -6.34 -13.68
N PHE A 194 -2.55 -7.30 -12.78
CA PHE A 194 -3.44 -7.50 -11.64
C PHE A 194 -2.63 -7.72 -10.38
N THR A 195 -2.44 -6.65 -9.61
CA THR A 195 -1.52 -6.64 -8.48
C THR A 195 -2.16 -7.05 -7.16
N ASP A 196 -3.42 -7.48 -7.13
CA ASP A 196 -4.10 -7.83 -5.87
C ASP A 196 -3.87 -9.28 -5.45
N CYS A 197 -3.25 -10.10 -6.32
CA CYS A 197 -2.83 -11.45 -5.97
C CYS A 197 -1.53 -11.88 -6.66
N PHE A 198 -0.91 -12.93 -6.15
CA PHE A 198 0.15 -13.67 -6.84
C PHE A 198 0.07 -15.17 -6.53
N VAL A 199 0.69 -16.00 -7.36
CA VAL A 199 0.82 -17.44 -7.09
C VAL A 199 2.13 -17.67 -6.34
N LEU A 200 2.09 -18.40 -5.23
CA LEU A 200 3.23 -18.72 -4.41
C LEU A 200 3.55 -20.21 -4.49
N VAL A 201 4.78 -20.53 -4.85
CA VAL A 201 5.37 -21.85 -4.70
C VAL A 201 6.24 -21.84 -3.44
N PHE A 202 6.00 -22.76 -2.52
CA PHE A 202 6.80 -22.96 -1.32
C PHE A 202 7.44 -24.34 -1.35
N LEU A 203 8.69 -24.40 -0.93
CA LEU A 203 9.45 -25.64 -0.85
C LEU A 203 10.45 -25.56 0.29
N ASP A 204 10.29 -26.45 1.25
CA ASP A 204 11.27 -26.72 2.29
C ASP A 204 11.92 -28.08 1.99
N ALA A 205 13.13 -28.04 1.46
CA ALA A 205 13.86 -29.24 1.05
C ALA A 205 14.24 -30.11 2.26
N GLN A 206 14.44 -29.52 3.44
CA GLN A 206 14.89 -30.21 4.64
C GLN A 206 13.72 -30.94 5.31
N ALA A 207 12.57 -30.28 5.42
CA ALA A 207 11.36 -30.89 5.98
C ALA A 207 10.54 -31.68 4.94
N GLY A 208 10.91 -31.62 3.65
CA GLY A 208 10.16 -32.22 2.56
C GLY A 208 8.77 -31.61 2.36
N LYS A 209 8.53 -30.39 2.86
CA LYS A 209 7.23 -29.71 2.78
C LYS A 209 7.14 -28.90 1.50
N THR A 210 6.02 -29.03 0.81
CA THR A 210 5.74 -28.28 -0.42
C THR A 210 4.37 -27.63 -0.33
N SER A 211 4.20 -26.52 -1.04
CA SER A 211 2.88 -25.91 -1.17
C SER A 211 2.76 -25.09 -2.45
N LEU A 212 1.57 -25.08 -3.02
CA LEU A 212 1.20 -24.20 -4.12
C LEU A 212 -0.08 -23.45 -3.73
N LYS A 213 0.01 -22.13 -3.61
CA LYS A 213 -1.06 -21.28 -3.09
C LYS A 213 -1.26 -20.05 -3.96
N VAL A 214 -2.44 -19.44 -3.85
CA VAL A 214 -2.68 -18.06 -4.30
C VAL A 214 -2.73 -17.17 -3.08
N VAL A 215 -1.96 -16.08 -3.11
CA VAL A 215 -1.86 -15.10 -2.04
C VAL A 215 -2.59 -13.83 -2.47
N PHE A 216 -3.44 -13.31 -1.60
CA PHE A 216 -4.31 -12.17 -1.85
C PHE A 216 -3.96 -11.00 -0.94
N ARG A 217 -3.87 -9.79 -1.50
CA ARG A 217 -3.61 -8.56 -0.74
C ARG A 217 -4.74 -8.27 0.25
N GLU A 218 -5.97 -8.30 -0.25
CA GLU A 218 -7.21 -8.23 0.52
C GLU A 218 -7.99 -9.54 0.39
N PRO A 219 -8.76 -9.95 1.43
CA PRO A 219 -9.64 -11.09 1.32
C PRO A 219 -10.68 -10.87 0.21
N LEU A 220 -10.91 -11.91 -0.59
CA LEU A 220 -11.98 -11.89 -1.58
C LEU A 220 -13.34 -11.70 -0.88
N PRO A 221 -14.26 -10.88 -1.44
CA PRO A 221 -15.58 -10.69 -0.87
C PRO A 221 -16.31 -12.04 -0.77
N SER A 222 -16.84 -12.34 0.42
CA SER A 222 -17.36 -13.65 0.80
C SER A 222 -18.70 -14.03 0.15
N GLN A 223 -19.32 -13.15 -0.63
CA GLN A 223 -20.61 -13.42 -1.29
C GLN A 223 -20.65 -12.81 -2.70
N GLN A 224 -20.75 -13.66 -3.72
CA GLN A 224 -21.27 -13.24 -5.01
C GLN A 224 -22.79 -13.38 -5.00
N PRO A 225 -23.55 -12.35 -5.44
CA PRO A 225 -24.97 -12.52 -5.73
C PRO A 225 -25.15 -13.62 -6.78
N ALA A 226 -25.94 -14.64 -6.45
CA ALA A 226 -26.26 -15.75 -7.35
C ALA A 226 -26.82 -15.19 -8.68
N GLY A 227 -26.16 -15.53 -9.80
CA GLY A 227 -26.57 -15.11 -11.14
C GLY A 227 -25.89 -13.85 -11.70
N SER A 228 -24.96 -13.22 -10.97
CA SER A 228 -24.12 -12.14 -11.51
C SER A 228 -22.86 -12.69 -12.20
N SER A 229 -22.43 -12.04 -13.29
CA SER A 229 -21.14 -12.34 -13.92
C SER A 229 -20.00 -12.16 -12.91
N PRO A 230 -18.94 -12.98 -12.96
CA PRO A 230 -17.80 -12.86 -12.06
C PRO A 230 -17.20 -11.45 -12.11
N PRO A 231 -16.79 -10.87 -10.97
CA PRO A 231 -16.09 -9.59 -10.95
C PRO A 231 -14.84 -9.63 -11.84
N PRO A 232 -14.47 -8.53 -12.50
CA PRO A 232 -13.30 -8.49 -13.39
C PRO A 232 -11.98 -8.86 -12.67
N GLN A 233 -11.90 -8.61 -11.36
CA GLN A 233 -10.78 -9.01 -10.50
C GLN A 233 -10.64 -10.54 -10.45
N LEU A 234 -11.77 -11.24 -10.30
CA LEU A 234 -11.81 -12.70 -10.22
C LEU A 234 -11.44 -13.33 -11.56
N VAL A 235 -11.91 -12.75 -12.67
CA VAL A 235 -11.51 -13.17 -14.03
C VAL A 235 -10.01 -13.00 -14.25
N SER A 236 -9.44 -11.87 -13.82
CA SER A 236 -8.01 -11.59 -13.93
C SER A 236 -7.16 -12.56 -13.09
N MET A 237 -7.64 -12.90 -11.89
CA MET A 237 -7.04 -13.93 -11.04
C MET A 237 -7.03 -15.30 -11.74
N TYR A 238 -8.17 -15.74 -12.30
CA TYR A 238 -8.24 -17.04 -12.99
C TYR A 238 -7.31 -17.10 -14.19
N HIS A 239 -7.21 -16.06 -15.01
CA HIS A 239 -6.26 -16.04 -16.12
C HIS A 239 -4.79 -16.09 -15.66
N HIS A 240 -4.48 -15.45 -14.54
CA HIS A 240 -3.13 -15.55 -13.96
C HIS A 240 -2.83 -16.97 -13.49
N LEU A 241 -3.76 -17.56 -12.73
CA LEU A 241 -3.63 -18.92 -12.21
C LEU A 241 -3.52 -19.92 -13.37
N GLU A 242 -4.39 -19.85 -14.35
CA GLU A 242 -4.38 -20.69 -15.55
C GLU A 242 -3.01 -20.66 -16.25
N SER A 243 -2.42 -19.48 -16.39
CA SER A 243 -1.09 -19.33 -16.97
C SER A 243 -0.02 -20.10 -16.18
N VAL A 244 -0.04 -20.03 -14.85
CA VAL A 244 0.90 -20.76 -13.98
C VAL A 244 0.63 -22.27 -14.01
N ILE A 245 -0.64 -22.67 -13.91
CA ILE A 245 -1.06 -24.08 -13.96
C ILE A 245 -0.69 -24.73 -15.29
N ASN A 246 -0.89 -24.06 -16.42
CA ASN A 246 -0.48 -24.57 -17.73
C ASN A 246 1.04 -24.83 -17.79
N THR A 247 1.84 -24.01 -17.11
CA THR A 247 3.29 -24.23 -17.00
C THR A 247 3.61 -25.42 -16.10
N ALA A 248 2.85 -25.61 -15.02
CA ALA A 248 2.96 -26.76 -14.14
C ALA A 248 2.58 -28.07 -14.87
N CYS A 249 1.49 -28.06 -15.65
CA CYS A 249 1.10 -29.16 -16.53
C CYS A 249 2.19 -29.51 -17.54
N TYR A 250 2.79 -28.51 -18.18
CA TYR A 250 3.92 -28.72 -19.09
C TYR A 250 5.11 -29.38 -18.37
N ASN A 251 5.52 -28.86 -17.21
CA ASN A 251 6.61 -29.43 -16.42
C ASN A 251 6.32 -30.87 -15.97
N LEU A 252 5.06 -31.16 -15.60
CA LEU A 252 4.60 -32.51 -15.30
C LEU A 252 4.75 -33.42 -16.52
N TRP A 253 4.25 -33.00 -17.67
CA TRP A 253 4.30 -33.79 -18.89
C TRP A 253 5.74 -34.06 -19.38
N THR A 254 6.61 -33.04 -19.36
CA THR A 254 8.01 -33.22 -19.76
C THR A 254 8.84 -33.99 -18.76
N GLY A 255 8.44 -34.04 -17.48
CA GLY A 255 9.10 -34.85 -16.46
C GLY A 255 8.77 -36.34 -16.52
N LEU A 256 7.80 -36.74 -17.35
CA LEU A 256 7.42 -38.13 -17.60
C LEU A 256 8.12 -38.75 -18.83
N LEU A 257 8.81 -37.92 -19.62
CA LEU A 257 9.58 -38.31 -20.81
C LEU A 257 11.06 -38.55 -20.44
#